data_AF-A0A847YDV8-F1
#
_entry.id   AF-A0A847YDV8-F1
#
_cell.length_a   1.000
_cell.length_b   1.000
_cell.length_c   1.000
_cell.angle_alpha   90.00
_cell.angle_beta   90.00
_cell.angle_gamma   90.00
#
_symmetry.space_group_name_H-M   'P 1'
#
loop_
_entity.id
_entity.type
_entity.pdbx_description
1 polymer ?
#
loop_
_entity_poly.entity_id
_entity_poly.type
_entity_poly.pdbx_seq_one_letter_code
_entity_poly.pdbx_strand_id
1 'polypeptide(L)' 'PAGSNFVDHAAQLAAVVLMGNVAIRTEKKLFWDAEKLRFANSDEANALLDPPYREGWNV' A
#
# COMPACT_ATOMS: atom_id res chain seq x y z
N PRO A 1 -17.36 10.48 20.46
CA PRO A 1 -15.91 10.20 20.34
C PRO A 1 -15.42 10.53 18.93
N ALA A 2 -14.45 11.43 18.79
CA ALA A 2 -13.89 11.77 17.48
C ALA A 2 -13.11 10.56 16.95
N GLY A 3 -13.53 9.99 15.81
CA GLY A 3 -12.94 8.82 15.16
C GLY A 3 -11.57 9.06 14.54
N SER A 4 -10.74 9.88 15.18
CA SER A 4 -9.37 10.23 14.78
C SER A 4 -8.33 9.36 15.50
N ASN A 5 -8.64 8.07 15.75
CA ASN A 5 -7.60 7.16 16.21
C ASN A 5 -6.78 6.70 14.99
N PHE A 6 -5.54 7.19 14.90
CA PHE A 6 -4.63 6.91 13.80
C PHE A 6 -4.29 5.42 13.68
N VAL A 7 -4.18 4.74 14.83
CA VAL A 7 -3.77 3.35 14.91
C VAL A 7 -4.91 2.42 14.49
N ASP A 8 -6.13 2.68 14.95
CA ASP A 8 -7.26 1.75 14.78
C ASP A 8 -8.05 1.96 13.48
N HIS A 9 -8.03 3.17 12.89
CA HIS A 9 -8.89 3.48 11.74
C HIS A 9 -8.17 4.20 10.60
N ALA A 10 -7.35 5.21 10.89
CA ALA A 10 -6.74 6.01 9.82
C ALA A 10 -5.71 5.22 9.02
N ALA A 11 -4.92 4.37 9.69
CA ALA A 11 -3.92 3.51 9.03
C ALA A 11 -4.57 2.52 8.04
N GLN A 12 -5.68 1.89 8.44
CA GLN A 12 -6.39 0.95 7.58
C GLN A 12 -7.04 1.64 6.37
N LEU A 13 -7.66 2.81 6.58
CA LEU A 13 -8.25 3.58 5.50
C LEU A 13 -7.19 4.02 4.48
N ALA A 14 -6.05 4.55 4.95
CA ALA A 14 -4.94 4.95 4.09
C ALA A 14 -4.38 3.76 3.29
N ALA A 15 -4.27 2.58 3.92
CA ALA A 15 -3.83 1.36 3.24
C ALA A 15 -4.80 0.95 2.11
N VAL A 16 -6.12 1.01 2.34
CA VAL A 16 -7.13 0.67 1.31
C VAL A 16 -7.08 1.64 0.13
N VAL A 17 -6.91 2.94 0.38
CA VAL A 17 -6.77 3.94 -0.69
C VAL A 17 -5.50 3.68 -1.51
N LEU A 18 -4.38 3.37 -0.87
CA LEU A 18 -3.13 3.05 -1.57
C LEU A 18 -3.29 1.77 -2.41
N MET A 19 -3.91 0.73 -1.88
CA MET A 19 -4.20 -0.50 -2.62
C MET A 19 -5.07 -0.25 -3.86
N GLY A 20 -6.09 0.62 -3.75
CA GLY A 20 -6.92 1.02 -4.87
C GLY A 20 -6.11 1.69 -5.99
N ASN A 21 -5.18 2.59 -5.63
CA ASN A 21 -4.30 3.24 -6.60
C ASN A 21 -3.39 2.24 -7.33
N VAL A 22 -2.86 1.24 -6.61
CA VAL A 22 -2.03 0.20 -7.24
C VAL A 22 -2.86 -0.70 -8.17
N ALA A 23 -4.10 -1.03 -7.79
CA ALA A 23 -5.01 -1.80 -8.63
C ALA A 23 -5.37 -1.07 -9.93
N ILE A 24 -5.64 0.24 -9.86
CA ILE A 24 -5.89 1.08 -11.05
C ILE A 24 -4.64 1.12 -11.93
N ARG A 25 -3.46 1.33 -11.35
CA ARG A 25 -2.21 1.48 -12.11
C ARG A 25 -1.72 0.19 -12.77
N THR A 26 -2.06 -0.96 -12.20
CA THR A 26 -1.70 -2.27 -12.76
C THR A 26 -2.79 -2.86 -13.66
N GLU A 27 -3.97 -2.23 -13.72
CA GLU A 27 -5.16 -2.68 -14.46
C GLU A 27 -5.52 -4.15 -14.25
N LYS A 28 -5.18 -4.71 -13.08
CA LYS A 28 -5.32 -6.13 -12.74
C LYS A 28 -6.12 -6.29 -11.46
N LYS A 29 -6.80 -7.42 -11.35
CA LYS A 29 -7.43 -7.83 -10.10
C LYS A 29 -6.32 -8.27 -9.13
N LEU A 30 -6.04 -7.46 -8.13
CA LEU A 30 -5.02 -7.73 -7.12
C LEU A 30 -5.61 -8.41 -5.88
N PHE A 31 -4.86 -9.34 -5.30
CA PHE A 31 -5.18 -10.00 -4.04
C PHE A 31 -4.22 -9.51 -2.96
N TRP A 32 -4.76 -8.91 -1.92
CA TRP A 32 -3.98 -8.36 -0.81
C TRP A 32 -3.80 -9.38 0.31
N ASP A 33 -2.54 -9.57 0.73
CA ASP A 33 -2.16 -10.31 1.93
C ASP A 33 -1.88 -9.31 3.06
N ALA A 34 -2.82 -9.22 4.01
CA ALA A 34 -2.73 -8.28 5.12
C ALA A 34 -1.69 -8.68 6.18
N GLU A 35 -1.32 -9.96 6.27
CA GLU A 35 -0.29 -10.42 7.21
C GLU A 35 1.11 -10.04 6.71
N LYS A 36 1.33 -10.14 5.39
CA LYS A 36 2.62 -9.81 4.76
C LYS A 36 2.69 -8.39 4.21
N LEU A 37 1.57 -7.65 4.22
CA LEU A 37 1.42 -6.31 3.65
C LEU A 37 1.87 -6.24 2.18
N ARG A 38 1.48 -7.24 1.38
CA ARG A 38 1.91 -7.40 -0.02
C ARG A 38 0.78 -7.95 -0.90
N PHE A 39 0.91 -7.77 -2.20
CA PHE A 39 0.04 -8.41 -3.18
C PHE A 39 0.50 -9.85 -3.44
N ALA A 40 -0.41 -10.81 -3.30
CA ALA A 40 -0.10 -12.23 -3.46
C ALA A 40 0.05 -12.67 -4.92
N ASN A 41 -0.40 -11.85 -5.87
CA ASN A 41 -0.59 -12.25 -7.27
C ASN A 41 0.09 -11.35 -8.30
N SER A 42 0.86 -10.33 -7.88
CA SER A 42 1.53 -9.43 -8.81
C SER A 42 2.78 -8.81 -8.20
N ASP A 43 3.95 -9.16 -8.74
CA ASP A 43 5.22 -8.55 -8.37
C ASP A 43 5.32 -7.10 -8.86
N GLU A 44 4.64 -6.77 -9.98
CA GLU A 44 4.53 -5.40 -10.50
C GLU A 44 3.79 -4.48 -9.50
N ALA A 45 2.76 -5.01 -8.84
CA ALA A 45 2.05 -4.28 -7.79
C ALA A 45 2.91 -4.14 -6.53
N ASN A 46 3.70 -5.16 -6.19
CA ASN A 46 4.65 -5.10 -5.08
C ASN A 46 5.78 -4.10 -5.31
N ALA A 47 6.26 -3.95 -6.55
CA ALA A 47 7.26 -2.94 -6.89
C ALA A 47 6.75 -1.50 -6.70
N LEU A 48 5.44 -1.27 -6.79
CA LEU A 48 4.82 0.03 -6.52
C LEU A 48 4.65 0.31 -5.01
N LEU A 49 4.66 -0.72 -4.16
CA LEU A 49 4.63 -0.56 -2.70
C LEU A 49 5.99 -0.11 -2.15
N ASP A 50 7.09 -0.55 -2.77
CA ASP A 50 8.46 -0.21 -2.38
C ASP A 50 9.16 0.50 -3.54
N PRO A 51 8.81 1.78 -3.80
CA PRO A 51 9.48 2.55 -4.84
C PRO A 51 10.95 2.72 -4.46
N PRO A 52 11.89 2.62 -5.42
CA PRO A 52 13.31 2.76 -5.13
C PRO A 52 13.55 4.11 -4.44
N TYR A 53 14.10 4.05 -3.23
CA TYR A 53 14.45 5.23 -2.46
C TYR A 53 15.44 6.08 -3.28
N ARG A 54 15.15 7.37 -3.44
CA ARG A 54 15.98 8.25 -4.26
C ARG A 54 17.39 8.31 -3.67
N GLU A 55 18.39 8.07 -4.52
CA GLU A 55 19.78 8.33 -4.17
C GLU A 55 19.97 9.83 -3.93
N GLY A 56 20.60 10.19 -2.81
CA GLY A 56 20.90 11.58 -2.45
C GLY A 56 20.41 12.04 -1.07
N TRP A 57 19.61 11.24 -0.36
CA TRP A 57 19.33 11.45 1.06
C TRP A 57 19.99 10.35 1.89
N ASN A 58 21.30 10.48 2.11
CA ASN A 58 21.96 9.81 3.22
C ASN A 58 21.73 10.64 4.47
N VAL A 59 21.28 9.98 5.55
CA VAL A 59 21.27 10.50 6.91
C VAL A 59 22.68 10.66 7.44
#